data_AF-A0A970BEN7-F1
#
_entry.id   AF-A0A970BEN7-F1
#
_cell.length_a   1.000
_cell.length_b   1.000
_cell.length_c   1.000
_cell.angle_alpha   90.00
_cell.angle_beta   90.00
_cell.angle_gamma   90.00
#
_symmetry.space_group_name_H-M   'P 1'
#
loop_
_entity.id
_entity.type
_entity.pdbx_description
1 polymer ?
#
loop_
_entity_poly.entity_id
_entity_poly.type
_entity_poly.pdbx_seq_one_letter_code
_entity_poly.pdbx_strand_id
1 'polypeptide(L)'
;MNKFKILLAFTLILLFTSCTKNHISNYSPNKKNKIEIFVENNELKYKVNHNNIPIIESSSIKINLHDDVDFGSNLKIINHETNHHNEIWEPVWGTDKEIKNNYNETKIVLEEVSNTKRKFIIITRAYDDGVAFRYIIPNEKNKTLNIENENTEFNFAQNDTAWWIPHDEFAYESLYKKSLISEIKTAASPLTIRTNKNIWLCIHEAALLNYSEMYLKQTEANSAKFTTSLWQEPNGISAKIQGEFKSPWRSIHITESAEQLAESHLIQNLNEACKIENTTWIKPIKFIGIWWSLHTGKHTWYEGEKHGATTERTKKYIDFASENNIEAIIAEGWNKGWETWANEL
;
A
#
# COMPACT_ATOMS: atom_id res chain seq x y z
N MET A 1 -13.39 82.81 14.53
CA MET A 1 -13.97 81.62 15.20
C MET A 1 -14.64 80.77 14.12
N ASN A 2 -13.89 79.81 13.57
CA ASN A 2 -14.00 78.36 13.83
C ASN A 2 -15.09 77.69 12.97
N LYS A 3 -14.85 76.62 12.20
CA LYS A 3 -13.65 75.86 11.81
C LYS A 3 -14.10 74.93 10.68
N PHE A 4 -13.23 74.75 9.69
CA PHE A 4 -13.29 73.72 8.64
C PHE A 4 -13.75 72.35 9.17
N LYS A 5 -14.68 71.69 8.50
CA LYS A 5 -14.91 70.24 8.64
C LYS A 5 -14.37 69.53 7.41
N ILE A 6 -13.22 68.92 7.61
CA ILE A 6 -12.47 68.11 6.67
C ILE A 6 -13.10 66.71 6.58
N LEU A 7 -13.21 66.28 5.33
CA LEU A 7 -13.33 64.94 4.77
C LEU A 7 -12.72 63.82 5.63
N LEU A 8 -13.46 62.74 5.91
CA LEU A 8 -12.86 61.43 6.19
C LEU A 8 -13.75 60.33 5.59
N ALA A 9 -13.49 60.00 4.32
CA ALA A 9 -13.99 58.79 3.69
C ALA A 9 -13.15 57.62 4.20
N PHE A 10 -13.74 56.77 5.04
CA PHE A 10 -13.15 55.49 5.44
C PHE A 10 -13.32 54.50 4.30
N THR A 11 -12.34 54.43 3.41
CA THR A 11 -12.23 53.37 2.40
C THR A 11 -11.72 52.11 3.10
N LEU A 12 -12.63 51.20 3.42
CA LEU A 12 -12.30 49.88 3.95
C LEU A 12 -11.74 49.03 2.79
N ILE A 13 -10.42 49.06 2.59
CA ILE A 13 -9.71 48.16 1.68
C ILE A 13 -9.67 46.78 2.36
N LEU A 14 -10.67 45.95 2.06
CA LEU A 14 -10.59 44.51 2.27
C LEU A 14 -9.53 43.97 1.31
N LEU A 15 -8.30 43.81 1.80
CA LEU A 15 -7.28 42.97 1.19
C LEU A 15 -7.80 41.53 1.22
N PHE A 16 -8.47 41.10 0.15
CA PHE A 16 -8.57 39.69 -0.18
C PHE A 16 -7.16 39.20 -0.52
N THR A 17 -6.41 38.78 0.50
CA THR A 17 -5.31 37.86 0.29
C THR A 17 -5.92 36.58 -0.25
N SER A 18 -5.90 36.44 -1.58
CA SER A 18 -6.04 35.14 -2.22
C SER A 18 -4.87 34.29 -1.72
N CYS A 19 -5.09 33.63 -0.59
CA CYS A 19 -4.22 32.56 -0.14
C CYS A 19 -4.41 31.46 -1.18
N THR A 20 -3.54 31.43 -2.19
CA THR A 20 -3.41 30.28 -3.08
C THR A 20 -3.09 29.10 -2.17
N LYS A 21 -4.12 28.34 -1.79
CA LYS A 21 -3.97 27.15 -0.95
C LYS A 21 -3.27 26.11 -1.81
N ASN A 22 -1.94 26.14 -1.80
CA ASN A 22 -1.08 25.14 -2.45
C ASN A 22 -1.14 23.78 -1.74
N HIS A 23 -1.88 23.69 -0.63
CA HIS A 23 -2.13 22.47 0.12
C HIS A 23 -3.60 22.07 0.00
N ILE A 24 -3.83 20.87 -0.53
CA ILE A 24 -5.14 20.23 -0.60
C ILE A 24 -5.21 19.20 0.53
N SER A 25 -6.12 19.43 1.49
CA SER A 25 -6.33 18.53 2.63
C SER A 25 -7.48 17.57 2.36
N ASN A 26 -7.30 16.31 2.74
CA ASN A 26 -8.36 15.31 2.86
C ASN A 26 -8.41 14.80 4.30
N TYR A 27 -9.59 14.86 4.93
CA TYR A 27 -9.81 14.45 6.31
C TYR A 27 -10.64 13.18 6.34
N SER A 28 -10.35 12.28 7.26
CA SER A 28 -11.22 11.16 7.61
C SER A 28 -12.62 11.64 8.06
N PRO A 29 -13.66 10.79 7.97
CA PRO A 29 -15.00 11.09 8.47
C PRO A 29 -15.03 11.61 9.91
N ASN A 30 -14.24 11.02 10.81
CA ASN A 30 -14.10 11.47 12.21
C ASN A 30 -13.12 12.64 12.41
N LYS A 31 -12.45 13.09 11.34
CA LYS A 31 -11.47 14.18 11.29
C LYS A 31 -10.18 13.96 12.09
N LYS A 32 -9.92 12.74 12.58
CA LYS A 32 -8.67 12.40 13.29
C LYS A 32 -7.51 12.26 12.32
N ASN A 33 -7.69 11.48 11.24
CA ASN A 33 -6.68 11.30 10.20
C ASN A 33 -6.81 12.37 9.13
N LYS A 34 -5.68 12.91 8.68
CA LYS A 34 -5.58 13.91 7.62
C LYS A 34 -4.38 13.63 6.73
N ILE A 35 -4.59 13.60 5.41
CA ILE A 35 -3.53 13.64 4.41
C ILE A 35 -3.57 14.98 3.67
N GLU A 36 -2.42 15.59 3.44
CA GLU A 36 -2.30 16.84 2.68
C GLU A 36 -1.39 16.63 1.48
N ILE A 37 -1.84 17.01 0.29
CA ILE A 37 -1.05 17.01 -0.94
C ILE A 37 -0.72 18.44 -1.33
N PHE A 38 0.52 18.70 -1.69
CA PHE A 38 0.98 20.04 -2.06
C PHE A 38 2.15 19.98 -3.03
N VAL A 39 2.42 21.12 -3.67
CA VAL A 39 3.65 21.31 -4.44
C VAL A 39 4.52 22.33 -3.72
N GLU A 40 5.75 21.95 -3.43
CA GLU A 40 6.75 22.82 -2.80
C GLU A 40 8.09 22.61 -3.51
N ASN A 41 8.79 23.70 -3.82
CA ASN A 41 10.07 23.67 -4.55
C ASN A 41 10.00 22.84 -5.85
N ASN A 42 8.89 22.94 -6.57
CA ASN A 42 8.58 22.17 -7.79
C ASN A 42 8.46 20.65 -7.59
N GLU A 43 8.34 20.15 -6.36
CA GLU A 43 8.14 18.73 -6.07
C GLU A 43 6.73 18.48 -5.55
N LEU A 44 6.10 17.41 -6.02
CA LEU A 44 4.88 16.89 -5.44
C LEU A 44 5.18 16.23 -4.10
N LYS A 45 4.53 16.71 -3.04
CA LYS A 45 4.73 16.22 -1.68
C LYS A 45 3.41 15.92 -0.99
N TYR A 46 3.52 15.12 0.06
CA TYR A 46 2.44 14.89 1.01
C TYR A 46 2.93 14.91 2.45
N LYS A 47 1.98 15.03 3.37
CA LYS A 47 2.19 14.79 4.81
C LYS A 47 0.91 14.22 5.43
N VAL A 48 1.06 13.54 6.57
CA VAL A 48 -0.04 12.85 7.25
C VAL A 48 -0.03 13.17 8.73
N ASN A 49 -1.20 13.52 9.27
CA ASN A 49 -1.41 13.80 10.69
C ASN A 49 -2.52 12.93 11.27
N HIS A 50 -2.40 12.61 12.57
CA HIS A 50 -3.44 12.01 13.39
C HIS A 50 -3.71 12.88 14.61
N ASN A 51 -4.93 13.40 14.79
CA ASN A 51 -5.27 14.32 15.87
C ASN A 51 -4.29 15.53 15.97
N ASN A 52 -3.89 16.09 14.83
CA ASN A 52 -2.86 17.13 14.69
C ASN A 52 -1.43 16.74 15.13
N ILE A 53 -1.19 15.46 15.44
CA ILE A 53 0.15 14.91 15.65
C ILE A 53 0.71 14.50 14.29
N PRO A 54 1.89 14.99 13.88
CA PRO A 54 2.56 14.53 12.66
C PRO A 54 2.86 13.03 12.75
N ILE A 55 2.50 12.30 11.69
CA ILE A 55 2.82 10.87 11.50
C ILE A 55 3.87 10.73 10.41
N ILE A 56 3.56 11.29 9.23
CA ILE A 56 4.49 11.43 8.12
C ILE A 56 4.71 12.91 7.89
N GLU A 57 5.95 13.34 8.03
CA GLU A 57 6.40 14.69 7.67
C GLU A 57 6.42 14.85 6.15
N SER A 58 6.70 16.08 5.69
CA SER A 58 6.79 16.38 4.26
C SER A 58 7.64 15.35 3.51
N SER A 59 6.98 14.61 2.60
CA SER A 59 7.53 13.47 1.88
C SER A 59 7.20 13.60 0.39
N SER A 60 8.21 13.43 -0.48
CA SER A 60 8.02 13.58 -1.94
C SER A 60 7.39 12.34 -2.58
N ILE A 61 6.67 12.53 -3.68
CA ILE A 61 6.15 11.47 -4.55
C ILE A 61 6.81 11.65 -5.92
N LYS A 62 7.68 10.70 -6.29
CA LYS A 62 8.42 10.73 -7.55
C LYS A 62 8.36 9.38 -8.26
N ILE A 63 8.21 9.40 -9.59
CA ILE A 63 8.23 8.19 -10.42
C ILE A 63 9.29 8.36 -11.50
N ASN A 64 10.23 7.43 -11.52
CA ASN A 64 11.31 7.41 -12.49
C ASN A 64 10.94 6.57 -13.70
N LEU A 65 11.13 7.16 -14.87
CA LEU A 65 10.94 6.47 -16.14
C LEU A 65 12.30 6.15 -16.74
N HIS A 66 12.45 4.94 -17.27
CA HIS A 66 13.71 4.48 -17.85
C HIS A 66 14.06 5.27 -19.13
N ASP A 67 13.05 5.58 -19.96
CA ASP A 67 13.24 6.13 -21.31
C ASP A 67 12.45 7.42 -21.58
N ASP A 68 12.04 8.14 -20.52
CA ASP A 68 11.23 9.35 -20.63
C ASP A 68 11.43 10.28 -19.43
N VAL A 69 10.80 11.45 -19.43
CA VAL A 69 10.89 12.42 -18.35
C VAL A 69 10.12 11.90 -17.13
N ASP A 70 10.76 11.90 -15.95
CA ASP A 70 10.15 11.55 -14.65
C ASP A 70 8.83 12.27 -14.37
N PHE A 71 7.97 11.65 -13.56
CA PHE A 71 6.82 12.32 -12.93
C PHE A 71 7.14 12.72 -11.49
N GLY A 72 6.47 13.77 -11.00
CA GLY A 72 6.60 14.25 -9.61
C GLY A 72 7.34 15.58 -9.47
N SER A 73 7.86 16.14 -10.57
CA SER A 73 8.58 17.42 -10.58
C SER A 73 7.97 18.42 -11.58
N ASN A 74 8.14 19.71 -11.30
CA ASN A 74 7.62 20.83 -12.10
C ASN A 74 6.12 20.74 -12.35
N LEU A 75 5.36 20.39 -11.31
CA LEU A 75 3.90 20.28 -11.37
C LEU A 75 3.22 21.51 -10.77
N LYS A 76 1.99 21.78 -11.20
CA LYS A 76 1.06 22.69 -10.51
C LYS A 76 -0.26 21.98 -10.30
N ILE A 77 -0.91 22.25 -9.18
CA ILE A 77 -2.28 21.77 -8.93
C ILE A 77 -3.22 22.67 -9.74
N ILE A 78 -4.02 22.08 -10.62
CA ILE A 78 -4.96 22.82 -11.47
C ILE A 78 -6.42 22.63 -11.07
N ASN A 79 -6.74 21.51 -10.41
CA ASN A 79 -8.08 21.23 -9.92
C ASN A 79 -8.04 20.21 -8.78
N HIS A 80 -9.04 20.25 -7.91
CA HIS A 80 -9.31 19.17 -6.97
C HIS A 80 -10.81 19.05 -6.70
N GLU A 81 -11.25 17.85 -6.38
CA GLU A 81 -12.64 17.55 -5.99
C GLU A 81 -12.61 16.56 -4.84
N THR A 82 -13.43 16.80 -3.82
CA THR A 82 -13.57 15.93 -2.66
C THR A 82 -14.99 15.42 -2.57
N ASN A 83 -15.12 14.10 -2.46
CA ASN A 83 -16.40 13.41 -2.32
C ASN A 83 -16.36 12.48 -1.10
N HIS A 84 -17.54 12.24 -0.51
CA HIS A 84 -17.71 11.30 0.58
C HIS A 84 -18.26 9.97 0.03
N HIS A 85 -17.69 8.86 0.49
CA HIS A 85 -18.14 7.51 0.17
C HIS A 85 -18.47 6.76 1.45
N ASN A 86 -19.62 6.07 1.46
CA ASN A 86 -20.06 5.27 2.59
C ASN A 86 -20.94 4.13 2.07
N GLU A 87 -20.41 2.92 2.14
CA GLU A 87 -21.11 1.69 1.79
C GLU A 87 -20.79 0.58 2.79
N ILE A 88 -21.60 -0.47 2.76
CA ILE A 88 -21.33 -1.74 3.43
C ILE A 88 -21.34 -2.81 2.34
N TRP A 89 -20.34 -3.69 2.35
CA TRP A 89 -20.26 -4.83 1.44
C TRP A 89 -20.01 -6.13 2.21
N GLU A 90 -20.43 -7.25 1.64
CA GLU A 90 -20.26 -8.58 2.25
C GLU A 90 -19.16 -9.34 1.48
N PRO A 91 -18.08 -9.80 2.14
CA PRO A 91 -17.10 -10.65 1.50
C PRO A 91 -17.67 -12.07 1.27
N VAL A 92 -17.15 -12.76 0.25
CA VAL A 92 -17.50 -14.18 0.02
C VAL A 92 -17.12 -15.05 1.22
N TRP A 93 -16.00 -14.74 1.85
CA TRP A 93 -15.50 -15.29 3.09
C TRP A 93 -14.58 -14.26 3.74
N GLY A 94 -14.46 -14.26 5.07
CA GLY A 94 -13.64 -13.30 5.79
C GLY A 94 -13.83 -13.43 7.29
N THR A 95 -13.15 -12.57 8.04
CA THR A 95 -13.31 -12.45 9.50
C THR A 95 -14.66 -11.86 9.88
N ASP A 96 -15.21 -11.00 9.01
CA ASP A 96 -16.44 -10.25 9.24
C ASP A 96 -17.46 -10.52 8.13
N LYS A 97 -18.73 -10.58 8.53
CA LYS A 97 -19.85 -10.77 7.58
C LYS A 97 -20.10 -9.52 6.75
N GLU A 98 -19.96 -8.35 7.36
CA GLU A 98 -20.24 -7.04 6.76
C GLU A 98 -19.03 -6.14 6.99
N ILE A 99 -18.49 -5.56 5.91
CA ILE A 99 -17.36 -4.65 5.96
C ILE A 99 -17.84 -3.26 5.54
N LYS A 100 -17.59 -2.28 6.41
CA LYS A 100 -17.90 -0.87 6.13
C LYS A 100 -16.75 -0.24 5.34
N ASN A 101 -17.09 0.41 4.23
CA ASN A 101 -16.17 1.19 3.42
C ASN A 101 -16.60 2.67 3.46
N ASN A 102 -16.00 3.43 4.38
CA ASN A 102 -16.40 4.79 4.70
C ASN A 102 -15.19 5.74 4.75
N TYR A 103 -15.10 6.62 3.77
CA TYR A 103 -13.96 7.52 3.59
C TYR A 103 -14.36 8.83 2.91
N ASN A 104 -13.49 9.83 3.03
CA ASN A 104 -13.50 10.95 2.09
C ASN A 104 -12.41 10.72 1.04
N GLU A 105 -12.75 10.90 -0.24
CA GLU A 105 -11.82 10.80 -1.36
C GLU A 105 -11.60 12.17 -1.98
N THR A 106 -10.33 12.52 -2.19
CA THR A 106 -9.97 13.74 -2.92
C THR A 106 -9.19 13.38 -4.15
N LYS A 107 -9.73 13.72 -5.32
CA LYS A 107 -9.07 13.63 -6.62
C LYS A 107 -8.39 14.96 -6.92
N ILE A 108 -7.08 14.93 -7.15
CA ILE A 108 -6.25 16.12 -7.37
C ILE A 108 -5.63 16.00 -8.75
N VAL A 109 -5.90 16.97 -9.62
CA VAL A 109 -5.35 17.02 -10.96
C VAL A 109 -4.16 17.96 -10.98
N LEU A 110 -3.00 17.41 -11.34
CA LEU A 110 -1.76 18.12 -11.53
C LEU A 110 -1.42 18.20 -13.02
N GLU A 111 -0.76 19.27 -13.42
CA GLU A 111 -0.26 19.50 -14.77
C GLU A 111 1.20 19.93 -14.70
N GLU A 112 2.03 19.38 -15.59
CA GLU A 112 3.40 19.86 -15.75
C GLU A 112 3.44 21.31 -16.25
N VAL A 113 4.38 22.08 -15.69
CA VAL A 113 4.64 23.48 -16.06
C VAL A 113 5.47 23.57 -17.35
N SER A 114 5.97 22.45 -17.87
CA SER A 114 6.68 22.34 -19.14
C SER A 114 5.74 22.44 -20.36
N ASN A 115 6.32 22.51 -21.57
CA ASN A 115 5.56 22.52 -22.82
C ASN A 115 4.77 21.22 -23.07
N THR A 116 5.13 20.11 -22.44
CA THR A 116 4.43 18.82 -22.61
C THR A 116 3.08 18.80 -21.91
N LYS A 117 2.89 19.63 -20.87
CA LYS A 117 1.65 19.73 -20.07
C LYS A 117 1.04 18.37 -19.72
N ARG A 118 1.88 17.37 -19.39
CA ARG A 118 1.39 16.04 -19.03
C ARG A 118 0.55 16.17 -17.77
N LYS A 119 -0.58 15.46 -17.75
CA LYS A 119 -1.43 15.38 -16.57
C LYS A 119 -0.94 14.26 -15.67
N PHE A 120 -1.09 14.48 -14.38
CA PHE A 120 -0.82 13.50 -13.33
C PHE A 120 -1.89 13.67 -12.27
N ILE A 121 -2.53 12.59 -11.84
CA ILE A 121 -3.64 12.67 -10.89
C ILE A 121 -3.26 11.95 -9.62
N ILE A 122 -3.46 12.57 -8.47
CA ILE A 122 -3.38 11.89 -7.16
C ILE A 122 -4.79 11.68 -6.66
N ILE A 123 -5.10 10.44 -6.27
CA ILE A 123 -6.30 10.11 -5.51
C ILE A 123 -5.86 9.85 -4.08
N THR A 124 -6.48 10.53 -3.12
CA THR A 124 -6.32 10.22 -1.70
C THR A 124 -7.63 9.70 -1.14
N ARG A 125 -7.57 8.73 -0.24
CA ARG A 125 -8.70 8.32 0.61
C ARG A 125 -8.29 8.43 2.07
N ALA A 126 -9.14 9.05 2.88
CA ALA A 126 -8.94 9.17 4.31
C ALA A 126 -10.05 8.42 5.05
N TYR A 127 -9.65 7.40 5.80
CA TYR A 127 -10.48 6.54 6.62
C TYR A 127 -10.25 6.86 8.11
N ASP A 128 -11.15 6.41 8.97
CA ASP A 128 -11.01 6.61 10.42
C ASP A 128 -9.84 5.79 11.01
N ASP A 129 -9.41 4.73 10.32
CA ASP A 129 -8.32 3.80 10.69
C ASP A 129 -7.08 3.92 9.78
N GLY A 130 -7.02 4.91 8.87
CA GLY A 130 -5.82 5.17 8.08
C GLY A 130 -6.02 6.16 6.92
N VAL A 131 -4.96 6.34 6.14
CA VAL A 131 -5.03 7.07 4.87
C VAL A 131 -4.37 6.25 3.77
N ALA A 132 -4.80 6.47 2.54
CA ALA A 132 -4.18 5.87 1.38
C ALA A 132 -4.13 6.86 0.22
N PHE A 133 -3.16 6.68 -0.66
CA PHE A 133 -3.11 7.40 -1.92
C PHE A 133 -2.62 6.52 -3.05
N ARG A 134 -2.99 6.89 -4.28
CA ARG A 134 -2.45 6.32 -5.51
C ARG A 134 -2.34 7.41 -6.56
N TYR A 135 -1.52 7.18 -7.58
CA TYR A 135 -1.49 8.05 -8.75
C TYR A 135 -2.17 7.40 -9.96
N ILE A 136 -2.68 8.27 -10.83
CA ILE A 136 -3.19 7.91 -12.15
C ILE A 136 -2.39 8.70 -13.19
N ILE A 137 -1.86 7.99 -14.18
CA ILE A 137 -1.18 8.57 -15.34
C ILE A 137 -2.16 8.46 -16.53
N PRO A 138 -2.78 9.58 -16.96
CA PRO A 138 -3.66 9.62 -18.14
C PRO A 138 -2.79 9.51 -19.40
N ASN A 139 -2.50 8.29 -19.82
CA ASN A 139 -1.66 8.01 -20.98
C ASN A 139 -2.49 7.99 -22.27
N GLU A 140 -3.12 9.13 -22.59
CA GLU A 140 -4.10 9.28 -23.69
C GLU A 140 -3.50 8.96 -25.08
N LYS A 141 -2.17 9.02 -25.22
CA LYS A 141 -1.46 8.70 -26.47
C LYS A 141 -1.10 7.21 -26.61
N ASN A 142 -1.50 6.36 -25.65
CA ASN A 142 -1.13 4.95 -25.59
C ASN A 142 0.38 4.69 -25.74
N LYS A 143 1.22 5.61 -25.24
CA LYS A 143 2.67 5.43 -25.25
C LYS A 143 3.04 4.35 -24.23
N THR A 144 3.91 3.41 -24.56
CA THR A 144 4.43 2.50 -23.52
C THR A 144 5.36 3.31 -22.60
N LEU A 145 5.12 3.24 -21.28
CA LEU A 145 5.97 3.85 -20.27
C LEU A 145 6.69 2.75 -19.48
N ASN A 146 8.01 2.78 -19.48
CA ASN A 146 8.84 1.87 -18.71
C ASN A 146 9.16 2.54 -17.37
N ILE A 147 8.57 2.05 -16.28
CA ILE A 147 8.91 2.49 -14.93
C ILE A 147 10.25 1.88 -14.56
N GLU A 148 11.21 2.72 -14.20
CA GLU A 148 12.47 2.29 -13.61
C GLU A 148 12.29 2.05 -12.11
N ASN A 149 11.75 3.02 -11.38
CA ASN A 149 11.46 2.92 -9.96
C ASN A 149 10.34 3.88 -9.52
N GLU A 150 9.71 3.60 -8.38
CA GLU A 150 8.88 4.56 -7.66
C GLU A 150 9.66 5.03 -6.43
N ASN A 151 9.87 6.33 -6.28
CA ASN A 151 10.58 6.96 -5.17
C ASN A 151 9.61 7.77 -4.30
N THR A 152 8.54 7.13 -3.84
CA THR A 152 7.59 7.69 -2.88
C THR A 152 8.19 7.64 -1.49
N GLU A 153 8.32 8.79 -0.84
CA GLU A 153 8.95 8.89 0.47
C GLU A 153 7.97 8.63 1.63
N PHE A 154 8.51 8.10 2.72
CA PHE A 154 7.86 8.00 4.03
C PHE A 154 8.84 8.57 5.07
N ASN A 155 8.74 9.87 5.31
CA ASN A 155 9.53 10.56 6.33
C ASN A 155 8.79 10.52 7.68
N PHE A 156 9.06 9.52 8.51
CA PHE A 156 8.39 9.37 9.80
C PHE A 156 8.75 10.53 10.74
N ALA A 157 7.74 11.08 11.41
CA ALA A 157 7.93 12.24 12.29
C ALA A 157 8.82 11.94 13.50
N GLN A 158 8.93 10.68 13.90
CA GLN A 158 9.68 10.23 15.07
C GLN A 158 10.44 8.94 14.75
N ASN A 159 11.53 8.71 15.45
CA ASN A 159 12.31 7.47 15.36
C ASN A 159 11.75 6.42 16.32
N ASP A 160 10.58 5.88 15.99
CA ASP A 160 9.80 4.99 16.85
C ASP A 160 10.24 3.52 16.75
N THR A 161 9.58 2.63 17.51
CA THR A 161 9.85 1.18 17.48
C THR A 161 9.07 0.52 16.35
N ALA A 162 9.74 -0.35 15.60
CA ALA A 162 9.17 -1.08 14.47
C ALA A 162 9.35 -2.59 14.61
N TRP A 163 8.45 -3.34 13.97
CA TRP A 163 8.53 -4.79 13.74
C TRP A 163 8.49 -5.03 12.24
N TRP A 164 9.51 -5.72 11.73
CA TRP A 164 9.76 -5.81 10.30
C TRP A 164 10.50 -7.10 9.95
N ILE A 165 10.40 -7.48 8.67
CA ILE A 165 11.27 -8.49 8.07
C ILE A 165 12.16 -7.81 7.02
N PRO A 166 13.42 -8.27 6.87
CA PRO A 166 14.31 -7.81 5.81
C PRO A 166 13.72 -8.12 4.44
N HIS A 167 14.05 -7.28 3.46
CA HIS A 167 13.69 -7.51 2.07
C HIS A 167 14.76 -8.31 1.30
N ASP A 168 16.01 -8.28 1.77
CA ASP A 168 17.18 -8.88 1.11
C ASP A 168 17.43 -10.35 1.47
N GLU A 169 16.57 -10.96 2.28
CA GLU A 169 16.59 -12.40 2.57
C GLU A 169 15.73 -13.18 1.54
N PHE A 170 15.99 -14.49 1.37
CA PHE A 170 15.27 -15.31 0.38
C PHE A 170 13.78 -15.39 0.76
N ALA A 171 12.93 -14.72 -0.02
CA ALA A 171 11.47 -14.62 0.19
C ALA A 171 11.06 -13.95 1.51
N TYR A 172 9.78 -14.09 1.88
CA TYR A 172 9.19 -13.51 3.09
C TYR A 172 9.27 -14.43 4.33
N GLU A 173 10.05 -15.51 4.27
CA GLU A 173 10.16 -16.53 5.32
C GLU A 173 11.19 -16.17 6.42
N SER A 174 11.17 -14.91 6.84
CA SER A 174 12.09 -14.39 7.86
C SER A 174 11.40 -14.20 9.21
N LEU A 175 12.18 -14.36 10.29
CA LEU A 175 11.72 -13.96 11.61
C LEU A 175 11.63 -12.43 11.70
N TYR A 176 10.55 -11.94 12.31
CA TYR A 176 10.40 -10.51 12.59
C TYR A 176 11.53 -10.01 13.50
N LYS A 177 12.15 -8.91 13.09
CA LYS A 177 13.11 -8.13 13.86
C LYS A 177 12.38 -6.99 14.55
N LYS A 178 12.87 -6.58 15.71
CA LYS A 178 12.38 -5.41 16.45
C LYS A 178 13.52 -4.43 16.64
N SER A 179 13.35 -3.20 16.19
CA SER A 179 14.38 -2.16 16.24
C SER A 179 13.75 -0.78 16.23
N LEU A 180 14.58 0.27 16.32
CA LEU A 180 14.14 1.60 15.93
C LEU A 180 14.03 1.70 14.41
N ILE A 181 13.17 2.61 13.93
CA ILE A 181 13.00 2.86 12.50
C ILE A 181 14.33 3.19 11.83
N SER A 182 15.17 4.02 12.45
CA SER A 182 16.46 4.46 11.93
C SER A 182 17.48 3.33 11.73
N GLU A 183 17.28 2.19 12.37
CA GLU A 183 18.19 1.04 12.31
C GLU A 183 17.86 0.10 11.13
N ILE A 184 16.71 0.33 10.46
CA ILE A 184 16.23 -0.47 9.34
C ILE A 184 16.82 0.08 8.05
N LYS A 185 17.60 -0.75 7.33
CA LYS A 185 18.13 -0.39 6.01
C LYS A 185 17.11 -0.64 4.90
N THR A 186 16.47 -1.80 4.95
CA THR A 186 15.40 -2.21 4.04
C THR A 186 14.36 -2.99 4.83
N ALA A 187 13.09 -2.91 4.43
CA ALA A 187 12.03 -3.71 5.00
C ALA A 187 11.01 -4.10 3.92
N ALA A 188 10.54 -5.35 3.97
CA ALA A 188 9.33 -5.71 3.25
C ALA A 188 8.12 -5.02 3.88
N SER A 189 7.06 -4.84 3.10
CA SER A 189 5.76 -4.46 3.64
C SER A 189 4.93 -5.72 3.92
N PRO A 190 4.10 -5.76 4.98
CA PRO A 190 3.73 -4.65 5.86
C PRO A 190 4.79 -4.29 6.91
N LEU A 191 5.11 -3.00 7.05
CA LEU A 191 5.99 -2.47 8.10
C LEU A 191 5.15 -1.95 9.27
N THR A 192 5.23 -2.60 10.43
CA THR A 192 4.43 -2.24 11.62
C THR A 192 5.24 -1.40 12.61
N ILE A 193 4.67 -0.30 13.11
CA ILE A 193 5.33 0.66 13.99
C ILE A 193 4.41 0.99 15.17
N ARG A 194 5.01 1.16 16.36
CA ARG A 194 4.32 1.74 17.52
C ARG A 194 5.02 3.02 17.93
N THR A 195 4.28 4.13 17.87
CA THR A 195 4.81 5.43 18.25
C THR A 195 4.98 5.58 19.75
N ASN A 196 5.83 6.50 20.18
CA ASN A 196 5.98 6.88 21.60
C ASN A 196 4.68 7.43 22.24
N LYS A 197 3.68 7.80 21.44
CA LYS A 197 2.34 8.22 21.86
C LYS A 197 1.30 7.10 21.80
N ASN A 198 1.74 5.84 21.69
CA ASN A 198 0.88 4.64 21.59
C ASN A 198 -0.07 4.63 20.38
N ILE A 199 0.30 5.32 19.29
CA ILE A 199 -0.37 5.18 17.99
C ILE A 199 0.29 4.02 17.26
N TRP A 200 -0.50 3.13 16.68
CA TRP A 200 -0.03 2.00 15.88
C TRP A 200 -0.17 2.33 14.40
N LEU A 201 0.92 2.11 13.65
CA LEU A 201 1.01 2.38 12.24
C LEU A 201 1.34 1.10 11.48
N CYS A 202 0.86 1.00 10.25
CA CYS A 202 1.32 -0.02 9.31
C CYS A 202 1.42 0.58 7.90
N ILE A 203 2.62 0.50 7.31
CA ILE A 203 2.84 0.87 5.91
C ILE A 203 2.70 -0.37 5.05
N HIS A 204 1.79 -0.32 4.07
CA HIS A 204 1.57 -1.41 3.14
C HIS A 204 1.01 -0.90 1.81
N GLU A 205 0.73 -1.80 0.87
CA GLU A 205 0.07 -1.49 -0.39
C GLU A 205 -1.19 -2.32 -0.61
N ALA A 206 -2.07 -1.86 -1.50
CA ALA A 206 -3.29 -2.57 -1.86
C ALA A 206 -3.55 -2.48 -3.37
N ALA A 207 -4.26 -3.47 -3.92
CA ALA A 207 -4.54 -3.59 -5.36
C ALA A 207 -3.27 -3.61 -6.24
N LEU A 208 -2.26 -4.41 -5.84
CA LEU A 208 -1.05 -4.65 -6.64
C LEU A 208 -1.40 -5.45 -7.90
N LEU A 209 -1.70 -4.75 -9.00
CA LEU A 209 -2.09 -5.32 -10.29
C LEU A 209 -1.23 -4.72 -11.41
N ASN A 210 -0.62 -5.57 -12.24
CA ASN A 210 0.22 -5.16 -13.38
C ASN A 210 1.31 -4.14 -13.00
N TYR A 211 1.86 -4.26 -11.79
CA TYR A 211 2.90 -3.41 -11.25
C TYR A 211 3.88 -4.23 -10.42
N SER A 212 5.06 -3.67 -10.18
CA SER A 212 6.06 -4.31 -9.32
C SER A 212 5.75 -4.05 -7.84
N GLU A 213 6.02 -5.07 -7.03
CA GLU A 213 5.87 -5.01 -5.57
C GLU A 213 6.82 -3.98 -4.96
N MET A 214 6.34 -3.25 -3.95
CA MET A 214 7.15 -2.29 -3.22
C MET A 214 7.85 -2.91 -2.01
N TYR A 215 9.07 -2.45 -1.76
CA TYR A 215 9.72 -2.54 -0.47
C TYR A 215 10.19 -1.15 -0.02
N LEU A 216 10.48 -1.02 1.27
CA LEU A 216 10.94 0.24 1.86
C LEU A 216 12.46 0.20 1.96
N LYS A 217 13.11 1.27 1.51
CA LYS A 217 14.57 1.45 1.56
C LYS A 217 14.90 2.76 2.25
N GLN A 218 15.78 2.71 3.24
CA GLN A 218 16.21 3.89 3.97
C GLN A 218 16.94 4.85 3.03
N THR A 219 16.62 6.14 3.10
CA THR A 219 17.23 7.15 2.21
C THR A 219 18.61 7.57 2.69
N GLU A 220 18.78 7.69 4.01
CA GLU A 220 20.02 8.13 4.65
C GLU A 220 20.30 7.28 5.89
N ALA A 221 21.56 6.92 6.13
CA ALA A 221 21.94 6.10 7.27
C ALA A 221 21.49 6.73 8.60
N ASN A 222 20.85 5.92 9.46
CA ASN A 222 20.30 6.35 10.75
C ASN A 222 19.19 7.41 10.67
N SER A 223 18.49 7.53 9.53
CA SER A 223 17.30 8.39 9.40
C SER A 223 16.01 7.59 9.53
N ALA A 224 14.93 8.23 9.99
CA ALA A 224 13.58 7.67 9.99
C ALA A 224 12.86 7.91 8.65
N LYS A 225 13.61 8.00 7.54
CA LYS A 225 13.09 8.32 6.22
C LYS A 225 13.34 7.15 5.28
N PHE A 226 12.27 6.67 4.66
CA PHE A 226 12.34 5.67 3.59
C PHE A 226 11.88 6.28 2.27
N THR A 227 12.31 5.63 1.20
CA THR A 227 11.66 5.66 -0.09
C THR A 227 11.10 4.28 -0.40
N THR A 228 10.03 4.22 -1.18
CA THR A 228 9.70 3.00 -1.89
C THR A 228 10.83 2.63 -2.83
N SER A 229 10.94 1.34 -3.11
CA SER A 229 11.71 0.79 -4.21
C SER A 229 10.94 -0.40 -4.76
N LEU A 230 11.08 -0.63 -6.07
CA LEU A 230 10.38 -1.68 -6.78
C LEU A 230 11.34 -2.80 -7.16
N TRP A 231 10.83 -4.03 -7.28
CA TRP A 231 11.58 -5.11 -7.92
C TRP A 231 11.77 -4.81 -9.41
N GLN A 232 13.02 -4.95 -9.87
CA GLN A 232 13.41 -4.70 -11.25
C GLN A 232 13.66 -6.00 -11.99
N GLU A 233 13.22 -6.08 -13.25
CA GLU A 233 13.75 -7.04 -14.21
C GLU A 233 15.26 -6.79 -14.44
N PRO A 234 16.03 -7.78 -14.93
CA PRO A 234 17.46 -7.59 -15.22
C PRO A 234 17.80 -6.45 -16.19
N ASN A 235 16.82 -5.95 -16.94
CA ASN A 235 16.95 -4.81 -17.85
C ASN A 235 16.76 -3.44 -17.16
N GLY A 236 16.54 -3.40 -15.83
CA GLY A 236 16.32 -2.18 -15.05
C GLY A 236 14.87 -1.67 -15.04
N ILE A 237 13.94 -2.36 -15.71
CA ILE A 237 12.53 -1.99 -15.76
C ILE A 237 11.78 -2.70 -14.64
N SER A 238 11.10 -1.93 -13.79
CA SER A 238 10.21 -2.46 -12.75
C SER A 238 8.82 -2.77 -13.28
N ALA A 239 8.26 -1.92 -14.14
CA ALA A 239 6.93 -2.14 -14.70
C ALA A 239 6.79 -1.53 -16.09
N LYS A 240 6.00 -2.18 -16.95
CA LYS A 240 5.65 -1.69 -18.29
C LYS A 240 4.19 -1.28 -18.30
N ILE A 241 3.93 -0.01 -18.54
CA ILE A 241 2.59 0.58 -18.52
C ILE A 241 2.13 0.87 -19.95
N GLN A 242 0.90 0.48 -20.27
CA GLN A 242 0.22 0.81 -21.52
C GLN A 242 -1.19 1.35 -21.23
N GLY A 243 -1.56 2.46 -21.87
CA GLY A 243 -2.84 3.13 -21.60
C GLY A 243 -2.90 3.77 -20.22
N GLU A 244 -4.09 4.22 -19.81
CA GLU A 244 -4.31 4.79 -18.48
C GLU A 244 -3.86 3.80 -17.40
N PHE A 245 -3.04 4.28 -16.48
CA PHE A 245 -2.50 3.48 -15.40
C PHE A 245 -2.89 4.03 -14.05
N LYS A 246 -3.26 3.12 -13.15
CA LYS A 246 -3.50 3.39 -11.73
C LYS A 246 -2.44 2.62 -10.96
N SER A 247 -1.65 3.32 -10.14
CA SER A 247 -0.75 2.63 -9.24
C SER A 247 -1.53 1.79 -8.24
N PRO A 248 -0.88 0.76 -7.64
CA PRO A 248 -1.33 0.24 -6.36
C PRO A 248 -1.49 1.40 -5.36
N TRP A 249 -2.37 1.21 -4.39
CA TRP A 249 -2.49 2.14 -3.28
C TRP A 249 -1.27 2.03 -2.38
N ARG A 250 -0.77 3.17 -1.90
CA ARG A 250 0.16 3.25 -0.78
C ARG A 250 -0.68 3.58 0.43
N SER A 251 -0.65 2.72 1.43
CA SER A 251 -1.53 2.77 2.59
C SER A 251 -0.73 2.99 3.87
N ILE A 252 -1.32 3.76 4.77
CA ILE A 252 -0.80 4.07 6.10
C ILE A 252 -1.96 3.82 7.05
N HIS A 253 -1.99 2.64 7.67
CA HIS A 253 -2.90 2.38 8.78
C HIS A 253 -2.50 3.25 9.96
N ILE A 254 -3.48 3.79 10.67
CA ILE A 254 -3.28 4.68 11.82
C ILE A 254 -4.37 4.37 12.84
N THR A 255 -3.99 3.69 13.92
CA THR A 255 -4.92 3.21 14.95
C THR A 255 -4.40 3.51 16.36
N GLU A 256 -5.29 3.48 17.36
CA GLU A 256 -4.95 3.80 18.75
C GLU A 256 -4.56 2.55 19.56
N SER A 257 -4.57 1.35 18.94
CA SER A 257 -4.23 0.07 19.56
C SER A 257 -3.81 -0.98 18.51
N ALA A 258 -3.10 -2.03 18.93
CA ALA A 258 -2.69 -3.10 18.01
C ALA A 258 -3.88 -3.95 17.54
N GLU A 259 -4.88 -4.08 18.40
CA GLU A 259 -6.13 -4.79 18.16
C GLU A 259 -6.91 -4.12 17.02
N GLN A 260 -7.05 -2.79 17.06
CA GLN A 260 -7.65 -2.02 15.96
C GLN A 260 -6.88 -2.16 14.66
N LEU A 261 -5.54 -2.26 14.71
CA LEU A 261 -4.73 -2.49 13.52
C LEU A 261 -5.06 -3.86 12.89
N ALA A 262 -5.22 -4.91 13.71
CA ALA A 262 -5.56 -6.25 13.26
C ALA A 262 -7.01 -6.37 12.74
N GLU A 263 -7.92 -5.56 13.27
CA GLU A 263 -9.35 -5.51 12.86
C GLU A 263 -9.60 -4.59 11.64
N SER A 264 -8.57 -3.88 11.15
CA SER A 264 -8.71 -2.94 10.03
C SER A 264 -9.00 -3.65 8.71
N HIS A 265 -10.01 -3.16 8.00
CA HIS A 265 -10.37 -3.59 6.64
C HIS A 265 -9.86 -2.65 5.54
N LEU A 266 -8.90 -1.77 5.86
CA LEU A 266 -8.41 -0.75 4.93
C LEU A 266 -7.91 -1.35 3.62
N ILE A 267 -7.14 -2.45 3.68
CA ILE A 267 -6.60 -3.10 2.48
C ILE A 267 -7.71 -3.66 1.59
N GLN A 268 -8.70 -4.34 2.17
CA GLN A 268 -9.84 -4.89 1.44
C GLN A 268 -10.65 -3.77 0.77
N ASN A 269 -10.92 -2.68 1.49
CA ASN A 269 -11.67 -1.51 1.02
C ASN A 269 -10.97 -0.72 -0.11
N LEU A 270 -9.66 -0.90 -0.29
CA LEU A 270 -8.87 -0.28 -1.36
C LEU A 270 -8.82 -1.12 -2.63
N ASN A 271 -9.30 -2.37 -2.60
CA ASN A 271 -9.39 -3.23 -3.78
C ASN A 271 -10.69 -2.99 -4.54
N GLU A 272 -10.67 -3.32 -5.83
CA GLU A 272 -11.89 -3.31 -6.66
C GLU A 272 -12.87 -4.39 -6.19
N ALA A 273 -14.17 -4.15 -6.39
CA ALA A 273 -15.21 -5.12 -6.04
C ALA A 273 -15.00 -6.47 -6.75
N CYS A 274 -15.58 -7.53 -6.17
CA CYS A 274 -15.49 -8.89 -6.71
C CYS A 274 -15.93 -8.94 -8.18
N LYS A 275 -15.07 -9.47 -9.04
CA LYS A 275 -15.34 -9.64 -10.48
C LYS A 275 -15.86 -11.03 -10.85
N ILE A 276 -16.01 -11.91 -9.87
CA ILE A 276 -16.53 -13.27 -10.07
C ILE A 276 -18.04 -13.21 -9.81
N GLU A 277 -18.85 -13.38 -10.86
CA GLU A 277 -20.31 -13.27 -10.76
C GLU A 277 -20.94 -14.35 -9.87
N ASN A 278 -20.44 -15.59 -9.95
CA ASN A 278 -20.90 -16.71 -9.14
C ASN A 278 -19.81 -17.20 -8.20
N THR A 279 -19.99 -16.94 -6.90
CA THR A 279 -19.05 -17.28 -5.84
C THR A 279 -19.51 -18.46 -4.97
N THR A 280 -20.62 -19.14 -5.29
CA THR A 280 -21.21 -20.20 -4.44
C THR A 280 -20.33 -21.44 -4.26
N TRP A 281 -19.34 -21.61 -5.13
CA TRP A 281 -18.37 -22.70 -5.09
C TRP A 281 -17.11 -22.37 -4.26
N ILE A 282 -16.92 -21.10 -3.89
CA ILE A 282 -15.80 -20.65 -3.07
C ILE A 282 -16.20 -20.82 -1.61
N LYS A 283 -15.60 -21.80 -0.92
CA LYS A 283 -15.94 -22.12 0.47
C LYS A 283 -14.65 -22.32 1.28
N PRO A 284 -14.58 -21.80 2.52
CA PRO A 284 -13.53 -22.17 3.46
C PRO A 284 -13.56 -23.69 3.71
N ILE A 285 -12.39 -24.32 3.69
CA ILE A 285 -12.24 -25.76 3.97
C ILE A 285 -11.14 -25.97 5.00
N LYS A 286 -11.31 -27.01 5.83
CA LYS A 286 -10.20 -27.58 6.60
C LYS A 286 -9.61 -28.75 5.83
N PHE A 287 -8.29 -28.90 5.86
CA PHE A 287 -7.61 -30.00 5.20
C PHE A 287 -6.51 -30.59 6.10
N ILE A 288 -6.12 -31.83 5.79
CA ILE A 288 -4.89 -32.47 6.29
C ILE A 288 -4.04 -32.90 5.09
N GLY A 289 -2.85 -33.46 5.31
CA GLY A 289 -2.19 -34.04 4.15
C GLY A 289 -0.87 -34.74 4.38
N ILE A 290 -0.47 -35.42 3.32
CA ILE A 290 0.85 -36.01 3.16
C ILE A 290 1.81 -34.86 2.87
N TRP A 291 2.26 -34.25 3.96
CA TRP A 291 3.06 -33.02 3.93
C TRP A 291 4.09 -33.01 5.05
N TRP A 292 3.64 -33.00 6.31
CA TRP A 292 4.53 -32.91 7.46
C TRP A 292 5.53 -34.07 7.56
N SER A 293 5.14 -35.27 7.10
CA SER A 293 6.05 -36.41 7.06
C SER A 293 7.20 -36.24 6.06
N LEU A 294 7.03 -35.38 5.07
CA LEU A 294 8.05 -35.04 4.06
C LEU A 294 9.08 -34.09 4.68
N HIS A 295 8.60 -33.02 5.33
CA HIS A 295 9.42 -32.05 6.08
C HIS A 295 10.25 -32.68 7.20
N THR A 296 9.69 -33.68 7.89
CA THR A 296 10.39 -34.41 8.97
C THR A 296 11.31 -35.53 8.45
N GLY A 297 11.41 -35.75 7.14
CA GLY A 297 12.24 -36.80 6.53
C GLY A 297 11.73 -38.23 6.75
N LYS A 298 10.52 -38.40 7.28
CA LYS A 298 9.89 -39.72 7.44
C LYS A 298 9.51 -40.33 6.09
N HIS A 299 9.08 -39.49 5.15
CA HIS A 299 8.75 -39.86 3.77
C HIS A 299 9.47 -38.92 2.79
N THR A 300 9.52 -39.31 1.53
CA THR A 300 10.11 -38.54 0.43
C THR A 300 9.04 -38.02 -0.53
N TRP A 301 9.28 -36.85 -1.14
CA TRP A 301 8.45 -36.36 -2.24
C TRP A 301 8.62 -37.20 -3.51
N TYR A 302 9.83 -37.69 -3.78
CA TYR A 302 10.15 -38.52 -4.94
C TYR A 302 9.86 -40.00 -4.72
N GLU A 303 9.74 -40.72 -5.84
CA GLU A 303 9.45 -42.15 -5.89
C GLU A 303 10.56 -42.99 -5.23
N GLY A 304 10.16 -44.02 -4.50
CA GLY A 304 11.07 -44.93 -3.79
C GLY A 304 10.40 -45.57 -2.58
N GLU A 305 11.16 -46.32 -1.79
CA GLU A 305 10.63 -47.07 -0.64
C GLU A 305 9.93 -46.17 0.40
N LYS A 306 10.38 -44.92 0.52
CA LYS A 306 9.83 -43.93 1.46
C LYS A 306 8.84 -42.95 0.81
N HIS A 307 8.41 -43.17 -0.43
CA HIS A 307 7.54 -42.24 -1.14
C HIS A 307 6.27 -41.95 -0.35
N GLY A 308 5.98 -40.66 -0.16
CA GLY A 308 4.83 -40.19 0.60
C GLY A 308 3.52 -40.33 -0.18
N ALA A 309 3.45 -39.84 -1.40
CA ALA A 309 2.20 -39.75 -2.17
C ALA A 309 1.85 -41.06 -2.90
N THR A 310 1.65 -42.14 -2.14
CA THR A 310 1.17 -43.42 -2.69
C THR A 310 -0.35 -43.54 -2.56
N THR A 311 -0.97 -44.26 -3.50
CA THR A 311 -2.42 -44.54 -3.47
C THR A 311 -2.89 -45.10 -2.13
N GLU A 312 -2.14 -46.05 -1.55
CA GLU A 312 -2.50 -46.66 -0.27
C GLU A 312 -2.51 -45.63 0.87
N ARG A 313 -1.47 -44.80 0.97
CA ARG A 313 -1.38 -43.80 2.05
C ARG A 313 -2.39 -42.69 1.86
N THR A 314 -2.60 -42.23 0.63
CA THR A 314 -3.64 -41.24 0.31
C THR A 314 -5.01 -41.74 0.75
N LYS A 315 -5.36 -43.01 0.49
CA LYS A 315 -6.61 -43.60 0.99
C LYS A 315 -6.71 -43.59 2.51
N LYS A 316 -5.65 -43.95 3.24
CA LYS A 316 -5.63 -43.87 4.72
C LYS A 316 -5.88 -42.45 5.24
N TYR A 317 -5.33 -41.43 4.58
CA TYR A 317 -5.59 -40.03 4.94
C TYR A 317 -7.03 -39.62 4.60
N ILE A 318 -7.60 -40.11 3.50
CA ILE A 318 -9.02 -39.91 3.16
C ILE A 318 -9.92 -40.55 4.21
N ASP A 319 -9.63 -41.79 4.62
CA ASP A 319 -10.40 -42.51 5.65
C ASP A 319 -10.40 -41.71 6.96
N PHE A 320 -9.22 -41.28 7.43
CA PHE A 320 -9.10 -40.43 8.63
C PHE A 320 -9.82 -39.08 8.47
N ALA A 321 -9.69 -38.42 7.31
CA ALA A 321 -10.37 -37.15 7.05
C ALA A 321 -11.89 -37.31 7.11
N SER A 322 -12.42 -38.36 6.49
CA SER A 322 -13.84 -38.72 6.47
C SER A 322 -14.36 -39.00 7.88
N GLU A 323 -13.64 -39.80 8.68
CA GLU A 323 -13.99 -40.13 10.07
C GLU A 323 -14.00 -38.90 10.99
N ASN A 324 -13.25 -37.84 10.65
CA ASN A 324 -13.09 -36.63 11.47
C ASN A 324 -13.74 -35.37 10.88
N ASN A 325 -14.63 -35.51 9.88
CA ASN A 325 -15.31 -34.40 9.21
C ASN A 325 -14.34 -33.32 8.66
N ILE A 326 -13.28 -33.76 7.97
CA ILE A 326 -12.31 -32.92 7.28
C ILE A 326 -12.55 -33.07 5.77
N GLU A 327 -12.74 -31.94 5.07
CA GLU A 327 -13.30 -31.91 3.72
C GLU A 327 -12.28 -32.20 2.62
N ALA A 328 -10.99 -31.99 2.89
CA ALA A 328 -9.95 -32.12 1.89
C ALA A 328 -8.66 -32.74 2.42
N ILE A 329 -7.89 -33.31 1.50
CA ILE A 329 -6.51 -33.71 1.74
C ILE A 329 -5.57 -33.09 0.71
N ILE A 330 -4.33 -32.81 1.12
CA ILE A 330 -3.22 -32.53 0.20
C ILE A 330 -2.28 -33.74 0.13
N ALA A 331 -1.68 -33.96 -1.02
CA ALA A 331 -0.63 -34.94 -1.20
C ALA A 331 0.46 -34.33 -2.10
N GLU A 332 1.59 -33.96 -1.50
CA GLU A 332 2.75 -33.48 -2.26
C GLU A 332 3.63 -34.65 -2.69
N GLY A 333 4.31 -34.50 -3.83
CA GLY A 333 5.10 -35.60 -4.41
C GLY A 333 4.31 -36.56 -5.31
N TRP A 334 3.06 -36.23 -5.69
CA TRP A 334 2.19 -37.13 -6.45
C TRP A 334 2.52 -37.21 -7.95
N ASN A 335 3.11 -36.16 -8.50
CA ASN A 335 3.54 -36.05 -9.89
C ASN A 335 5.03 -36.41 -10.05
N LYS A 336 5.50 -36.58 -11.28
CA LYS A 336 6.95 -36.79 -11.56
C LYS A 336 7.74 -35.48 -11.42
N GLY A 337 9.05 -35.58 -11.18
CA GLY A 337 10.00 -34.44 -11.17
C GLY A 337 10.52 -34.04 -9.78
N TRP A 338 10.10 -34.74 -8.72
CA TRP A 338 10.55 -34.46 -7.35
C TRP A 338 11.95 -35.02 -7.05
N GLU A 339 12.60 -35.67 -8.01
CA GLU A 339 13.97 -36.18 -7.86
C GLU A 339 14.99 -35.04 -7.91
N THR A 340 14.69 -33.94 -8.60
CA THR A 340 15.60 -32.81 -8.83
C THR A 340 15.09 -31.47 -8.30
N TRP A 341 13.86 -31.40 -7.79
CA TRP A 341 13.21 -30.14 -7.40
C TRP A 341 14.02 -29.26 -6.45
N ALA A 342 14.80 -29.86 -5.54
CA ALA A 342 15.63 -29.14 -4.58
C ALA A 342 17.03 -28.78 -5.11
N ASN A 343 17.45 -29.34 -6.25
CA ASN A 343 18.74 -29.05 -6.89
C ASN A 343 18.64 -27.88 -7.88
N GLU A 344 17.43 -27.36 -8.12
CA GLU A 344 17.13 -26.25 -9.03
C GLU A 344 16.76 -24.95 -8.27
N LEU A 345 16.78 -24.99 -6.94
CA LEU A 345 16.68 -23.84 -6.02
C LEU A 345 18.08 -23.36 -5.65
#